data_AF-R9IK01-F1
#
_entry.id   AF-R9IK01-F1
#
_cell.length_a   1.000
_cell.length_b   1.000
_cell.length_c   1.000
_cell.angle_alpha   90.00
_cell.angle_beta   90.00
_cell.angle_gamma   90.00
#
_symmetry.space_group_name_H-M   'P 1'
#
loop_
_entity.id
_entity.type
_entity.pdbx_description
1 polymer ?
#
loop_
_entity_poly.entity_id
_entity_poly.type
_entity_poly.pdbx_seq_one_letter_code
_entity_poly.pdbx_strand_id
1 'polypeptide(L)' 'MEQEDVLKYYQFYQADTEEAFLNFYEAVKELSFYDTGVTAVYGDIFITLSTCSYRVEDGRFAVVAKRVL' A
#
# COMPACT_ATOMS: atom_id res chain seq x y z
N MET A 1 14.30 15.00 11.39
CA MET A 1 13.46 13.91 11.89
C MET A 1 12.99 13.18 10.66
N GLU A 2 13.58 12.02 10.39
CA GLU A 2 13.27 11.20 9.23
C GLU A 2 11.81 10.73 9.34
N GLN A 3 11.02 10.94 8.29
CA GLN A 3 9.65 10.42 8.20
C GLN A 3 9.77 8.90 8.01
N GLU A 4 9.84 8.16 9.12
CA GLU A 4 9.98 6.69 9.12
C GLU A 4 8.66 5.97 8.78
N ASP A 5 7.50 6.64 8.82
CA ASP A 5 6.17 6.03 8.62
C ASP A 5 5.62 6.12 7.19
N VAL A 6 6.46 6.34 6.17
CA VAL A 6 5.99 6.30 4.78
C VAL A 6 6.11 4.88 4.26
N LEU A 7 4.98 4.22 4.03
CA LEU A 7 4.94 2.94 3.30
C LEU A 7 5.68 3.10 1.98
N LYS A 8 6.89 2.55 1.91
CA LYS A 8 7.70 2.51 0.69
C LYS A 8 7.12 1.44 -0.22
N TYR A 9 5.95 1.70 -0.79
CA TYR A 9 5.24 0.76 -1.68
C TYR A 9 6.13 0.28 -2.84
N TYR A 10 7.08 1.12 -3.27
CA TYR A 10 8.11 0.79 -4.27
C TYR A 10 9.20 -0.18 -3.78
N GLN A 11 9.17 -0.62 -2.53
CA GLN A 11 9.98 -1.73 -2.01
C GLN A 11 9.15 -3.03 -1.91
N PHE A 12 7.83 -2.96 -2.08
CA PHE A 12 6.94 -4.11 -2.05
C PHE A 12 6.68 -4.63 -3.47
N TYR A 13 7.63 -5.42 -3.98
CA TYR A 13 7.48 -6.10 -5.27
C TYR A 13 6.81 -7.46 -5.11
N GLN A 14 7.04 -8.14 -3.98
CA GLN A 14 6.48 -9.44 -3.65
C GLN A 14 6.54 -9.65 -2.13
N ALA A 15 5.46 -10.14 -1.51
CA ALA A 15 5.53 -10.68 -0.15
C ALA A 15 5.85 -12.17 -0.24
N ASP A 16 7.07 -12.54 0.14
CA ASP A 16 7.48 -13.95 0.18
C ASP A 16 6.99 -14.67 1.46
N THR A 17 6.49 -13.91 2.45
CA THR A 17 5.96 -14.44 3.71
C THR A 17 4.61 -13.81 4.05
N GLU A 18 3.80 -14.54 4.82
CA GLU A 18 2.52 -14.05 5.34
C GLU A 18 2.68 -12.81 6.22
N GLU A 19 3.74 -12.77 7.04
CA GLU A 19 4.06 -11.60 7.86
C GLU A 19 4.34 -10.35 7.00
N ALA A 20 5.14 -10.49 5.93
CA ALA A 20 5.42 -9.38 5.03
C ALA A 20 4.15 -8.89 4.32
N PHE A 21 3.25 -9.80 3.94
CA PHE A 21 1.96 -9.46 3.37
C PHE A 21 1.09 -8.69 4.36
N LEU A 22 0.95 -9.18 5.60
CA LEU A 22 0.13 -8.54 6.62
C LEU A 22 0.66 -7.17 6.98
N ASN A 23 1.98 -7.02 7.15
CA ASN A 23 2.61 -5.73 7.41
C ASN A 23 2.32 -4.70 6.30
N PHE A 24 2.40 -5.11 5.02
CA PHE A 24 2.02 -4.25 3.91
C PHE A 24 0.53 -3.91 3.91
N TYR A 25 -0.33 -4.91 4.10
CA TYR A 25 -1.78 -4.73 4.09
C TYR A 25 -2.26 -3.80 5.20
N GLU A 26 -1.78 -3.98 6.43
CA GLU A 26 -2.12 -3.11 7.57
C GLU A 26 -1.63 -1.68 7.33
N ALA A 27 -0.40 -1.49 6.83
CA ALA A 27 0.10 -0.16 6.51
C ALA A 27 -0.70 0.53 5.39
N VAL A 28 -1.16 -0.22 4.37
CA VAL A 28 -2.08 0.32 3.35
C VAL A 28 -3.40 0.74 3.98
N LYS A 29 -3.97 -0.06 4.88
CA LYS A 29 -5.23 0.26 5.56
C LYS A 29 -5.08 1.48 6.48
N GLU A 30 -3.99 1.61 7.21
CA GLU A 30 -3.70 2.75 8.09
C GLU A 30 -3.53 4.06 7.30
N LEU A 31 -2.85 4.00 6.14
CA LEU A 31 -2.63 5.16 5.27
C LEU A 31 -3.81 5.47 4.34
N SER A 32 -4.83 4.62 4.31
CA SER A 32 -5.98 4.81 3.41
C SER A 32 -6.86 5.96 3.87
N PHE A 33 -7.16 6.88 2.95
CA PHE A 33 -8.08 8.00 3.24
C PHE A 33 -9.53 7.57 3.48
N TYR A 34 -9.90 6.37 3.02
CA TYR A 34 -11.27 5.86 3.10
C TYR A 34 -11.25 4.40 3.53
N ASP A 35 -12.18 4.03 4.41
CA ASP A 35 -12.51 2.63 4.59
C ASP A 35 -13.41 2.15 3.44
N THR A 36 -12.87 1.24 2.63
CA THR A 36 -13.56 0.69 1.46
C THR A 36 -14.41 -0.52 1.79
N GLY A 37 -14.32 -1.07 3.01
CA GLY A 37 -14.94 -2.35 3.39
C GLY A 37 -14.32 -3.57 2.71
N VAL A 38 -13.31 -3.40 1.86
CA VAL A 38 -12.58 -4.50 1.22
C VAL A 38 -11.54 -5.04 2.19
N THR A 39 -11.53 -6.36 2.36
CA THR A 39 -10.54 -7.11 3.12
C THR A 39 -9.64 -7.93 2.20
N ALA A 40 -8.45 -8.29 2.67
CA ALA A 40 -7.53 -9.17 1.96
C ALA A 40 -6.91 -10.19 2.91
N VAL A 41 -6.54 -11.36 2.37
CA VAL A 41 -5.85 -12.43 3.11
C VAL A 41 -4.59 -12.83 2.36
N TYR A 42 -3.64 -13.47 3.06
CA TYR A 42 -2.41 -13.93 2.42
C TYR A 42 -2.70 -14.81 1.20
N GLY A 43 -2.03 -14.52 0.09
CA GLY A 43 -2.28 -15.12 -1.22
C GLY A 43 -3.14 -14.27 -2.16
N ASP A 44 -3.85 -13.25 -1.65
CA ASP A 44 -4.47 -12.23 -2.49
C ASP A 44 -3.40 -11.41 -3.23
N ILE A 45 -3.75 -10.94 -4.43
CA ILE A 45 -2.84 -10.16 -5.29
C ILE A 45 -3.29 -8.71 -5.30
N PHE A 46 -2.35 -7.79 -5.06
CA PHE A 46 -2.57 -6.35 -5.16
C PHE A 46 -1.99 -5.78 -6.45
N ILE A 47 -2.58 -4.66 -6.90
CA ILE A 47 -1.99 -3.75 -7.86
C ILE A 47 -1.87 -2.37 -7.22
N THR A 48 -0.69 -1.75 -7.37
CA THR A 48 -0.41 -0.40 -6.88
C THR A 48 -0.22 0.54 -8.05
N LEU A 49 -1.05 1.56 -8.15
CA LEU A 49 -0.93 2.65 -9.12
C LEU A 49 -0.39 3.88 -8.40
N SER A 50 0.69 4.46 -8.90
CA SER A 50 1.35 5.62 -8.28
C SER A 50 1.48 6.76 -9.28
N THR A 51 1.15 7.98 -8.85
CA THR A 51 1.38 9.21 -9.61
C THR A 51 2.09 10.27 -8.76
N CYS A 52 2.74 11.22 -9.44
CA CYS A 52 3.33 12.37 -8.78
C CYS A 52 2.22 13.27 -8.23
N SER A 53 2.35 13.68 -6.97
CA SER A 53 1.46 14.68 -6.38
C SER A 53 2.09 16.06 -6.54
N TYR A 54 1.38 16.98 -7.20
CA TYR A 54 1.84 18.38 -7.36
C TYR A 54 1.64 19.22 -6.08
N ARG A 55 1.04 18.66 -5.03
CA ARG A 55 0.68 19.38 -3.79
C ARG A 55 1.73 19.29 -2.68
N VAL A 56 2.67 18.37 -2.79
CA VAL A 56 3.72 18.12 -1.79
C VAL A 56 5.03 17.93 -2.55
N GLU A 57 6.13 18.58 -2.15
CA GLU A 57 7.46 18.33 -2.73
C GLU A 57 7.79 16.84 -2.61
N ASP A 58 8.15 16.21 -3.73
CA ASP A 58 8.36 14.76 -3.87
C ASP A 58 7.18 13.85 -3.46
N GLY A 59 5.99 14.42 -3.30
CA GLY A 59 4.79 13.68 -2.96
C GLY A 59 4.43 12.62 -4.00
N ARG A 60 3.91 11.49 -3.51
CA ARG A 60 3.29 10.45 -4.34
C ARG A 60 1.87 10.22 -3.88
N PHE A 61 0.97 10.09 -4.85
CA PHE A 61 -0.38 9.61 -4.59
C PHE A 61 -0.48 8.18 -5.10
N ALA A 62 -0.78 7.25 -4.20
CA ALA A 62 -0.89 5.83 -4.49
C ALA A 62 -2.32 5.36 -4.33
N VAL A 63 -2.75 4.47 -5.23
CA VAL A 63 -3.99 3.70 -5.13
C VAL A 63 -3.62 2.22 -5.13
N VAL A 64 -4.04 1.51 -4.08
CA VAL A 64 -3.85 0.06 -3.96
C VAL A 64 -5.19 -0.62 -4.17
N ALA A 65 -5.26 -1.57 -5.08
CA ALA A 65 -6.46 -2.36 -5.35
C ALA A 65 -6.18 -3.85 -5.22
N LYS A 66 -7.16 -4.59 -4.69
CA LYS A 66 -7.15 -6.05 -4.63
C LYS A 66 -7.70 -6.63 -5.94
N ARG A 67 -6.99 -7.58 -6.53
CA ARG A 67 -7.50 -8.34 -7.68
C ARG A 67 -8.71 -9.19 -7.26
N VAL A 68 -9.78 -9.11 -8.04
CA VAL A 68 -10.95 -9.96 -7.94
C VAL A 68 -10.94 -10.90 -9.14
N LEU A 69 -11.23 -12.19 -8.91
CA LEU A 69 -11.37 -13.20 -9.96
C LEU A 69 -12.83 -13.44 -10.30
#